data_AF-A0A512C5I9-F1
#
_entry.id   AF-A0A512C5I9-F1
#
_cell.length_a   1.000
_cell.length_b   1.000
_cell.length_c   1.000
_cell.angle_alpha   90.00
_cell.angle_beta   90.00
_cell.angle_gamma   90.00
#
_symmetry.space_group_name_H-M   'P 1'
#
loop_
_entity.id
_entity.type
_entity.pdbx_description
1 polymer ?
#
loop_
_entity_poly.entity_id
_entity_poly.type
_entity_poly.pdbx_seq_one_letter_code
_entity_poly.pdbx_strand_id
1 'polypeptide(L)' 'MMPDKQSPIPDEEIEAEARAMVRDMIQRSRWYPGLPEEERNRRIEEDVELNWPLMLADARKRLEQRKKR' A
#
# COMPACT_ATOMS: atom_id res chain seq x y z
N MET A 1 -28.23 -4.03 23.22
CA MET A 1 -27.50 -4.29 21.97
C MET A 1 -26.98 -2.94 21.49
N MET A 2 -25.69 -2.68 21.64
CA MET A 2 -25.03 -1.44 21.19
C MET A 2 -23.86 -1.84 20.28
N PRO A 3 -23.65 -1.12 19.17
CA PRO A 3 -23.04 -1.65 17.97
C PRO A 3 -21.55 -1.91 18.17
N ASP A 4 -21.07 -2.94 17.48
CA ASP A 4 -19.68 -3.36 17.45
C ASP A 4 -18.74 -2.16 17.34
N LYS A 5 -17.93 -1.97 18.39
CA LYS A 5 -16.77 -1.08 18.35
C LYS A 5 -15.81 -1.67 17.33
N GLN A 6 -15.95 -1.27 16.08
CA GLN A 6 -14.94 -1.52 15.07
C GLN A 6 -13.70 -0.76 15.53
N SER A 7 -12.76 -1.46 16.19
CA SER A 7 -11.50 -0.86 16.61
C SER A 7 -10.88 -0.15 15.42
N PRO A 8 -10.47 1.12 15.57
CA PRO A 8 -9.88 1.85 14.46
C PRO A 8 -8.70 1.04 13.93
N ILE A 9 -8.66 0.89 12.60
CA ILE A 9 -7.54 0.22 11.94
C ILE A 9 -6.27 1.00 12.30
N PRO A 10 -5.26 0.34 12.90
CA PRO A 10 -4.01 1.01 13.25
C PRO A 10 -3.40 1.70 12.03
N ASP A 11 -2.85 2.90 12.23
CA ASP A 11 -2.25 3.66 11.14
C ASP A 11 -1.10 2.88 10.47
N GLU A 12 -0.34 2.11 11.25
CA GLU A 12 0.71 1.21 10.75
C GLU A 12 0.18 0.14 9.76
N GLU A 13 -1.02 -0.41 10.00
CA GLU A 13 -1.66 -1.34 9.06
C GLU A 13 -2.02 -0.63 7.75
N ILE A 14 -2.51 0.61 7.85
CA ILE A 14 -2.90 1.43 6.69
C ILE A 14 -1.65 1.78 5.87
N GLU A 15 -0.56 2.19 6.52
CA GLU A 15 0.71 2.48 5.86
C GLU A 15 1.28 1.24 5.15
N ALA A 16 1.27 0.09 5.82
CA ALA A 16 1.77 -1.16 5.23
C ALA A 16 0.97 -1.55 3.98
N GLU A 17 -0.36 -1.44 4.03
CA GLU A 17 -1.21 -1.70 2.86
C GLU A 17 -0.98 -0.65 1.76
N ALA A 18 -0.80 0.63 2.11
CA ALA A 18 -0.51 1.69 1.14
C ALA A 18 0.81 1.45 0.40
N ARG A 19 1.88 1.09 1.12
CA ARG A 19 3.17 0.69 0.53
C ARG A 19 3.02 -0.51 -0.40
N ALA A 20 2.26 -1.53 0.03
CA ALA A 20 1.99 -2.71 -0.78
C ALA A 20 1.22 -2.38 -2.07
N MET A 21 0.25 -1.46 -2.02
CA MET A 21 -0.50 -0.99 -3.18
C MET A 21 0.39 -0.28 -4.19
N VAL A 22 1.28 0.61 -3.74
CA VAL A 22 2.24 1.28 -4.64
C VAL A 22 3.19 0.27 -5.27
N ARG A 23 3.73 -0.67 -4.50
CA ARG A 23 4.63 -1.71 -5.03
C ARG A 23 3.95 -2.56 -6.10
N ASP A 24 2.71 -3.01 -5.87
CA ASP A 24 1.92 -3.78 -6.83
C ASP A 24 1.64 -2.96 -8.11
N MET A 25 1.31 -1.67 -7.97
CA MET A 25 1.10 -0.77 -9.11
C MET A 25 2.35 -0.64 -9.99
N ILE A 26 3.51 -0.38 -9.38
CA ILE A 26 4.79 -0.22 -10.08
C ILE A 26 5.17 -1.51 -10.81
N GLN A 27 5.00 -2.67 -10.14
CA GLN A 27 5.27 -3.98 -10.73
C GLN A 27 4.35 -4.31 -11.91
N ARG A 28 3.04 -4.07 -11.78
CA ARG A 28 2.06 -4.32 -12.87
C ARG A 28 2.27 -3.41 -14.07
N SER A 29 2.68 -2.18 -13.82
CA SER A 29 2.94 -1.17 -14.86
C SER A 29 4.31 -1.35 -15.53
N ARG A 30 5.12 -2.31 -15.07
CA ARG A 30 6.48 -2.60 -15.56
C ARG A 30 7.35 -1.34 -15.63
N TRP A 31 7.29 -0.52 -14.59
CA TRP A 31 8.20 0.62 -14.47
C TRP A 31 9.65 0.14 -14.48
N TYR A 32 10.55 1.00 -14.94
CA TYR A 32 11.98 0.71 -15.06
C TYR A 32 12.33 -0.48 -15.98
N PRO A 33 11.79 -0.54 -17.21
CA PRO A 33 12.18 -1.57 -18.15
C PRO A 33 13.67 -1.42 -18.50
N GLY A 34 14.43 -2.52 -18.43
CA GLY A 34 15.83 -2.56 -18.83
C GLY A 34 16.85 -2.17 -17.75
N LEU A 35 16.43 -1.79 -16.55
CA LEU A 35 17.37 -1.64 -15.43
C LEU A 35 17.82 -3.01 -14.89
N PRO A 36 19.08 -3.13 -14.41
CA PRO A 36 19.53 -4.27 -13.63
C PRO A 36 18.62 -4.50 -12.41
N GLU A 37 18.47 -5.74 -11.98
CA GLU A 37 17.53 -6.10 -10.92
C GLU A 37 17.77 -5.33 -9.60
N GLU A 38 19.01 -5.23 -9.14
CA GLU A 38 19.32 -4.45 -7.93
C GLU A 38 18.90 -2.99 -8.06
N GLU A 39 19.23 -2.37 -9.19
CA GLU A 39 18.96 -0.95 -9.42
C GLU A 39 17.45 -0.70 -9.58
N ARG A 40 16.76 -1.63 -10.24
CA ARG A 40 15.31 -1.64 -10.34
C ARG A 40 14.69 -1.73 -8.95
N ASN A 41 15.16 -2.62 -8.09
CA ASN A 41 14.59 -2.81 -6.76
C ASN A 41 14.80 -1.57 -5.88
N ARG A 42 15.98 -0.93 -5.94
CA ARG A 42 16.24 0.34 -5.23
C ARG A 42 15.27 1.44 -5.65
N ARG A 43 15.10 1.66 -6.96
CA ARG A 43 14.15 2.66 -7.48
C ARG A 43 12.70 2.35 -7.13
N ILE A 44 12.31 1.07 -7.15
CA ILE A 44 10.98 0.66 -6.68
C ILE A 44 10.80 1.02 -5.20
N GLU A 45 11.80 0.79 -4.35
CA GLU A 45 11.71 1.12 -2.93
C GLU A 45 11.64 2.63 -2.68
N GLU A 46 12.45 3.42 -3.38
CA GLU A 46 12.39 4.89 -3.32
C GLU A 46 11.01 5.42 -3.73
N ASP A 47 10.47 4.94 -4.86
CA ASP A 47 9.13 5.33 -5.30
C ASP A 47 8.03 4.87 -4.34
N VAL A 48 8.16 3.68 -3.74
CA VAL A 48 7.21 3.22 -2.72
C VAL A 48 7.22 4.17 -1.54
N GLU A 49 8.38 4.54 -1.02
CA GLU A 49 8.50 5.45 0.13
C GLU A 49 8.00 6.86 -0.19
N LEU A 50 8.16 7.35 -1.43
CA LEU A 50 7.67 8.67 -1.83
C LEU A 50 6.17 8.70 -2.10
N ASN A 51 5.60 7.62 -2.65
CA ASN A 51 4.24 7.64 -3.18
C ASN A 51 3.20 6.94 -2.31
N TRP A 52 3.58 6.16 -1.29
CA TRP A 52 2.61 5.49 -0.41
C TRP A 52 1.60 6.44 0.25
N PRO A 53 1.92 7.71 0.62
CA PRO A 53 0.94 8.59 1.25
C PRO A 53 -0.27 8.88 0.33
N LEU A 54 -0.09 8.80 -0.98
CA LEU A 54 -1.16 8.98 -1.97
C LEU A 54 -2.18 7.83 -1.93
N MET A 55 -1.79 6.66 -1.42
CA MET A 55 -2.64 5.47 -1.33
C MET A 55 -3.32 5.31 0.03
N LEU A 56 -3.10 6.21 1.00
CA LEU A 56 -3.63 6.09 2.36
C LEU A 56 -5.15 5.90 2.43
N ALA A 57 -5.90 6.69 1.66
CA ALA A 57 -7.36 6.63 1.65
C ALA A 57 -7.88 5.28 1.10
N ASP A 58 -7.26 4.81 0.01
CA ASP A 58 -7.64 3.54 -0.62
C ASP A 58 -7.21 2.34 0.23
N ALA A 59 -6.03 2.41 0.85
CA ALA A 59 -5.53 1.40 1.78
C ALA A 59 -6.48 1.23 2.96
N ARG A 60 -6.90 2.34 3.58
CA ARG A 60 -7.88 2.35 4.67
C ARG A 60 -9.19 1.71 4.25
N LYS A 61 -9.75 2.15 3.11
CA LYS A 61 -11.01 1.60 2.56
C LYS A 61 -10.91 0.10 2.31
N ARG A 62 -9.78 -0.38 1.78
CA ARG A 62 -9.55 -1.80 1.50
C ARG A 62 -9.48 -2.63 2.77
N LEU A 63 -8.79 -2.14 3.81
CA LEU A 63 -8.72 -2.80 5.10
C LEU A 63 -10.08 -2.81 5.82
N GLU A 64 -10.83 -1.72 5.75
CA GLU A 64 -12.22 -1.66 6.26
C GLU A 64 -13.12 -2.68 5.56
N GLN A 65 -12.98 -2.87 4.24
CA GLN A 65 -13.71 -3.89 3.50
C GLN A 65 -13.30 -5.32 3.88
N ARG A 66 -12.00 -5.57 4.12
CA ARG A 66 -11.51 -6.88 4.58
C ARG A 66 -12.04 -7.24 5.97
N LYS A 67 -12.11 -6.29 6.90
CA LYS A 67 -12.63 -6.52 8.27
C LYS A 67 -14.15 -6.72 8.32
N LYS A 68 -14.89 -6.44 7.23
CA LYS A 68 -16.34 -6.67 7.10
C LYS A 68 -16.71 -8.00 6.46
N ARG A 69 -15.73 -8.75 5.95
CA ARG A 69 -15.90 -10.11 5.39
C ARG A 69 -15.58 -11.15 6.46
#